data_AF-A0AAW4Q6L1-F1
#
_entry.id   AF-A0AAW4Q6L1-F1
#
_cell.length_a   1.000
_cell.length_b   1.000
_cell.length_c   1.000
_cell.angle_alpha   90.00
_cell.angle_beta   90.00
_cell.angle_gamma   90.00
#
_symmetry.space_group_name_H-M   'P 1'
#
loop_
_entity.id
_entity.type
_entity.pdbx_description
1 polymer ?
#
loop_
_entity_poly.entity_id
_entity_poly.type
_entity_poly.pdbx_seq_one_letter_code
_entity_poly.pdbx_strand_id
1 'polypeptide(L)'
;MSSFNRILREVREADAKEQTSKTIQAALTSSELESRVLAAQAHFENIGIHSFLSQEAEAMRAERFWCQSSAEGVPGRASASIAFVPCAGEDLNNDQMFGPLNEYTLIIQAFAGGDVDCRFCARAGIEYFARDLPLNQLTLPLVQEWYERFVRLAFEKRKQSDSK
;
A
#
# COMPACT_ATOMS: atom_id res chain seq x y z
N MET A 1 -9.53 52.82 29.96
CA MET A 1 -9.05 51.45 29.72
C MET A 1 -7.53 51.45 29.74
N SER A 2 -6.89 50.50 30.44
CA SER A 2 -5.41 50.42 30.51
C SER A 2 -4.81 50.00 29.17
N SER A 3 -3.67 50.60 28.80
CA SER A 3 -2.87 50.21 27.63
C SER A 3 -2.52 48.72 27.63
N PHE A 4 -2.33 48.12 28.81
CA PHE A 4 -2.09 46.70 28.97
C PHE A 4 -3.28 45.84 28.49
N ASN A 5 -4.51 46.20 28.86
CA ASN A 5 -5.70 45.45 28.45
C ASN A 5 -5.98 45.57 26.94
N ARG A 6 -5.59 46.70 26.33
CA ARG A 6 -5.66 46.88 24.87
C ARG A 6 -4.67 45.95 24.16
N ILE A 7 -3.41 45.95 24.60
CA ILE A 7 -2.34 45.12 24.02
C ILE A 7 -2.65 43.63 24.22
N LEU A 8 -3.11 43.22 25.41
CA LEU A 8 -3.47 41.83 25.69
C LEU A 8 -4.61 41.32 24.79
N ARG A 9 -5.58 42.19 24.44
CA ARG A 9 -6.64 41.85 23.49
C ARG A 9 -6.10 41.72 22.07
N GLU A 10 -5.25 42.63 21.63
CA GLU A 10 -4.61 42.59 20.31
C GLU A 10 -3.77 41.30 20.12
N VAL A 11 -3.01 40.89 21.14
CA VAL A 11 -2.24 39.63 21.12
C VAL A 11 -3.16 38.42 21.03
N ARG A 12 -4.21 38.33 21.86
CA ARG A 12 -5.17 37.21 21.82
C ARG A 12 -5.91 37.10 20.49
N GLU A 13 -6.26 38.23 19.88
CA GLU A 13 -6.89 38.26 18.57
C GLU A 13 -5.91 37.82 17.46
N ALA A 14 -4.63 38.17 17.57
CA ALA A 14 -3.58 37.71 16.66
C ALA A 14 -3.35 36.19 16.79
N ASP A 15 -3.24 35.68 18.01
CA ASP A 15 -3.08 34.24 18.29
C ASP A 15 -4.28 33.43 17.77
N ALA A 16 -5.50 33.94 17.98
CA ALA A 16 -6.72 33.29 17.48
C ALA A 16 -6.76 33.26 15.94
N LYS A 17 -6.33 34.34 15.26
CA LYS A 17 -6.21 34.38 13.80
C LYS A 17 -5.14 33.42 13.30
N GLU A 18 -3.98 33.37 13.95
CA GLU A 18 -2.90 32.44 13.58
C GLU A 18 -3.33 30.98 13.73
N GLN A 19 -4.02 30.65 14.83
CA GLN A 19 -4.52 29.30 15.07
C GLN A 19 -5.60 28.89 14.04
N THR A 20 -6.47 29.84 13.67
CA THR A 20 -7.49 29.62 12.64
C THR A 20 -6.83 29.38 11.28
N SER A 21 -5.84 30.19 10.90
CA SER A 21 -5.08 30.00 9.65
C SER A 21 -4.36 28.66 9.59
N LYS A 22 -3.71 28.24 10.70
CA LYS A 22 -3.08 26.91 10.80
C LYS A 22 -4.08 25.78 10.63
N THR A 23 -5.27 25.91 11.22
CA THR A 23 -6.34 24.91 11.11
C THR A 23 -6.88 24.81 9.68
N ILE A 24 -7.08 25.94 9.01
CA ILE A 24 -7.51 25.98 7.60
C ILE A 24 -6.44 25.37 6.70
N GLN A 25 -5.16 25.72 6.90
CA GLN A 25 -4.05 25.15 6.13
C GLN A 25 -3.96 23.63 6.30
N ALA A 26 -4.10 23.13 7.53
CA ALA A 26 -4.10 21.69 7.81
C ALA A 26 -5.28 20.99 7.11
N ALA A 27 -6.47 21.58 7.14
CA ALA A 27 -7.65 21.03 6.45
C ALA A 27 -7.47 21.00 4.92
N LEU A 28 -6.89 22.05 4.34
CA LEU A 28 -6.55 22.10 2.91
C LEU A 28 -5.56 20.99 2.53
N THR A 29 -4.50 20.81 3.32
CA THR A 29 -3.52 19.74 3.07
C THR A 29 -4.13 18.33 3.20
N SER A 30 -5.09 18.13 4.12
CA SER A 30 -5.81 16.85 4.24
C SER A 30 -6.67 16.58 2.99
N SER A 31 -7.39 17.59 2.51
CA SER A 31 -8.25 17.47 1.33
C SER A 31 -7.44 17.21 0.04
N GLU A 32 -6.27 17.84 -0.09
CA GLU A 32 -5.33 17.59 -1.20
C GLU A 32 -4.77 16.17 -1.16
N LEU A 33 -4.39 15.68 0.02
CA LEU A 33 -3.90 14.30 0.19
C LEU A 33 -4.97 13.26 -0.14
N GLU A 34 -6.21 13.46 0.33
CA GLU A 34 -7.34 12.59 0.01
C GLU A 34 -7.60 12.56 -1.50
N SER A 35 -7.58 13.73 -2.15
CA SER A 35 -7.77 13.83 -3.60
C SER A 35 -6.70 13.07 -4.39
N ARG A 36 -5.44 13.15 -3.94
CA ARG A 36 -4.34 12.38 -4.56
C ARG A 36 -4.49 10.89 -4.36
N VAL A 37 -4.91 10.45 -3.18
CA VAL A 37 -5.17 9.03 -2.90
C VAL A 37 -6.30 8.51 -3.78
N LEU A 38 -7.39 9.27 -3.93
CA LEU A 38 -8.49 8.92 -4.83
C LEU A 38 -8.02 8.85 -6.29
N ALA A 39 -7.17 9.78 -6.73
CA ALA A 39 -6.58 9.74 -8.07
C ALA A 39 -5.70 8.50 -8.28
N ALA A 40 -4.93 8.09 -7.27
CA ALA A 40 -4.13 6.87 -7.32
C ALA A 40 -4.99 5.59 -7.33
N GLN A 41 -6.07 5.55 -6.54
CA GLN A 41 -7.04 4.45 -6.56
C GLN A 41 -7.72 4.34 -7.93
N ALA A 42 -8.17 5.46 -8.48
CA ALA A 42 -8.75 5.52 -9.82
C ALA A 42 -7.73 5.09 -10.89
N HIS A 43 -6.45 5.46 -10.73
CA HIS A 43 -5.39 5.00 -11.64
C HIS A 43 -5.24 3.48 -11.59
N PHE A 44 -5.17 2.88 -10.39
CA PHE A 44 -5.04 1.42 -10.21
C PHE A 44 -6.22 0.66 -10.83
N GLU A 45 -7.43 1.20 -10.66
CA GLU A 45 -8.65 0.68 -11.29
C GLU A 45 -8.59 0.81 -12.82
N ASN A 46 -8.25 1.99 -13.33
CA ASN A 46 -8.19 2.27 -14.77
C ASN A 46 -7.19 1.39 -15.52
N ILE A 47 -6.02 1.11 -14.92
CA ILE A 47 -5.04 0.20 -15.54
C ILE A 47 -5.34 -1.27 -15.26
N GLY A 48 -6.35 -1.59 -14.44
CA GLY A 48 -6.81 -2.97 -14.23
C GLY A 48 -5.93 -3.80 -13.30
N ILE A 49 -5.21 -3.20 -12.33
CA ILE A 49 -4.40 -3.98 -11.38
C ILE A 49 -5.26 -4.93 -10.56
N HIS A 50 -6.40 -4.44 -10.05
CA HIS A 50 -7.25 -5.25 -9.17
C HIS A 50 -7.90 -6.43 -9.89
N SER A 51 -8.37 -6.22 -11.13
CA SER A 51 -8.93 -7.30 -11.94
C SER A 51 -7.88 -8.34 -12.29
N PHE A 52 -6.67 -7.91 -12.68
CA PHE A 52 -5.56 -8.81 -12.94
C PHE A 52 -5.20 -9.66 -11.72
N LEU A 53 -4.93 -9.04 -10.56
CA LEU A 53 -4.56 -9.80 -9.36
C LEU A 53 -5.69 -10.73 -8.88
N SER A 54 -6.95 -10.35 -9.06
CA SER A 54 -8.09 -11.23 -8.75
C SER A 54 -8.13 -12.46 -9.64
N GLN A 55 -7.87 -12.30 -10.95
CA GLN A 55 -7.82 -13.41 -11.90
C GLN A 55 -6.65 -14.36 -11.61
N GLU A 56 -5.47 -13.82 -11.30
CA GLU A 56 -4.33 -14.62 -10.90
C GLU A 56 -4.58 -15.39 -9.59
N ALA A 57 -5.24 -14.77 -8.61
CA ALA A 57 -5.62 -15.44 -7.37
C ALA A 57 -6.66 -16.55 -7.58
N GLU A 58 -7.57 -16.39 -8.54
CA GLU A 58 -8.49 -17.44 -8.98
C GLU A 58 -7.76 -18.60 -9.65
N ALA A 59 -6.82 -18.31 -10.55
CA ALA A 59 -6.00 -19.32 -11.22
C ALA A 59 -5.16 -20.13 -10.21
N MET A 60 -4.50 -19.46 -9.26
CA MET A 60 -3.74 -20.12 -8.19
C MET A 60 -4.63 -21.03 -7.33
N ARG A 61 -5.84 -20.58 -6.98
CA ARG A 61 -6.79 -21.40 -6.20
C ARG A 61 -7.30 -22.61 -6.99
N ALA A 62 -7.49 -22.48 -8.31
CA ALA A 62 -7.86 -23.60 -9.18
C ALA A 62 -6.77 -24.69 -9.17
N GLU A 63 -5.51 -24.30 -9.09
CA GLU A 63 -4.34 -25.18 -8.93
C GLU A 63 -4.09 -25.62 -7.46
N ARG A 64 -5.06 -25.36 -6.56
CA ARG A 64 -5.05 -25.76 -5.15
C ARG A 64 -4.01 -25.05 -4.28
N PHE A 65 -3.51 -23.89 -4.68
CA PHE A 65 -2.73 -23.04 -3.79
C PHE A 65 -3.66 -22.21 -2.90
N TRP A 66 -3.27 -22.03 -1.63
CA TRP A 66 -3.86 -20.95 -0.83
C TRP A 66 -3.45 -19.61 -1.43
N CYS A 67 -4.40 -18.76 -1.79
CA CYS A 67 -4.14 -17.45 -2.36
C CYS A 67 -5.27 -16.46 -2.07
N GLN A 68 -4.90 -15.20 -1.83
CA GLN A 68 -5.82 -14.08 -1.62
C GLN A 68 -5.29 -12.82 -2.31
N SER A 69 -6.14 -12.14 -3.07
CA SER A 69 -5.89 -10.79 -3.57
C SER A 69 -6.70 -9.77 -2.77
N SER A 70 -6.14 -8.58 -2.56
CA SER A 70 -6.79 -7.48 -1.85
C SER A 70 -6.65 -6.16 -2.59
N ALA A 71 -7.75 -5.41 -2.63
CA ALA A 71 -7.79 -4.00 -2.99
C ALA A 71 -8.00 -3.22 -1.70
N GLU A 72 -6.92 -2.77 -1.06
CA GLU A 72 -7.02 -1.98 0.17
C GLU A 72 -6.96 -0.49 -0.15
N GLY A 73 -8.11 0.18 -0.07
CA GLY A 73 -8.18 1.63 0.11
C GLY A 73 -8.17 1.96 1.61
N VAL A 74 -7.01 1.92 2.27
CA VAL A 74 -6.89 2.46 3.64
C VAL A 74 -6.77 3.98 3.53
N PRO A 75 -7.35 4.78 4.46
CA PRO A 75 -7.18 6.23 4.45
C PRO A 75 -5.70 6.62 4.31
N GLY A 76 -5.38 7.41 3.28
CA GLY A 76 -4.02 7.87 3.00
C GLY A 76 -3.19 7.04 2.01
N ARG A 77 -3.68 5.90 1.51
CA ARG A 77 -2.95 5.08 0.51
C ARG A 77 -3.86 4.39 -0.51
N ALA A 78 -3.37 4.27 -1.74
CA ALA A 78 -3.88 3.30 -2.71
C ALA A 78 -3.02 2.03 -2.62
N SER A 79 -3.65 0.86 -2.52
CA SER A 79 -2.94 -0.41 -2.37
C SER A 79 -3.59 -1.53 -3.16
N ALA A 80 -2.78 -2.32 -3.84
CA ALA A 80 -3.15 -3.60 -4.42
C ALA A 80 -2.15 -4.66 -3.94
N SER A 81 -2.64 -5.84 -3.57
CA SER A 81 -1.77 -6.92 -3.15
C SER A 81 -2.31 -8.29 -3.54
N ILE A 82 -1.40 -9.24 -3.65
CA ILE A 82 -1.70 -10.66 -3.77
C ILE A 82 -0.76 -11.45 -2.85
N ALA A 83 -1.33 -12.36 -2.08
CA ALA A 83 -0.64 -13.23 -1.15
C ALA A 83 -0.91 -14.69 -1.53
N PHE A 84 0.10 -15.57 -1.43
CA PHE A 84 -0.09 -17.00 -1.61
C PHE A 84 0.92 -17.84 -0.82
N VAL A 85 0.58 -19.10 -0.60
CA VAL A 85 1.50 -20.12 -0.08
C VAL A 85 2.07 -20.90 -1.27
N PRO A 86 3.39 -20.90 -1.52
CA PRO A 86 4.01 -21.53 -2.70
C PRO A 86 4.16 -23.06 -2.55
N CYS A 87 3.09 -23.72 -2.10
CA CYS A 87 2.99 -25.17 -1.96
C CYS A 87 1.52 -25.60 -2.16
N ALA A 88 1.24 -26.37 -3.21
CA ALA A 88 -0.12 -26.78 -3.53
C ALA A 88 -0.69 -27.69 -2.43
N GLY A 89 -1.91 -27.39 -1.99
CA GLY A 89 -2.59 -28.10 -0.90
C GLY A 89 -2.12 -27.72 0.50
N GLU A 90 -1.16 -26.81 0.64
CA GLU A 90 -0.77 -26.25 1.94
C GLU A 90 -1.65 -25.03 2.27
N ASP A 91 -2.31 -25.07 3.42
CA ASP A 91 -3.06 -23.94 3.94
C ASP A 91 -2.13 -22.86 4.51
N LEU A 92 -2.67 -21.64 4.70
CA LEU A 92 -1.98 -20.59 5.43
C LEU A 92 -1.68 -21.04 6.86
N ASN A 93 -0.40 -21.10 7.20
CA ASN A 93 0.06 -21.36 8.55
C ASN A 93 0.17 -20.03 9.30
N ASN A 94 -0.89 -19.67 10.02
CA ASN A 94 -0.95 -18.45 10.80
C ASN A 94 -0.64 -18.74 12.28
N ASP A 95 0.57 -18.39 12.71
CA ASP A 95 0.98 -18.48 14.10
C ASP A 95 0.46 -17.27 14.88
N GLN A 96 -0.12 -17.51 16.07
CA GLN A 96 -0.74 -16.44 16.86
C GLN A 96 0.26 -15.38 17.37
N MET A 97 1.53 -15.74 17.54
CA MET A 97 2.59 -14.84 18.02
C MET A 97 3.37 -14.21 16.86
N PHE A 98 3.60 -14.97 15.80
CA PHE A 98 4.49 -14.56 14.70
C PHE A 98 3.77 -14.16 13.40
N GLY A 99 2.45 -14.35 13.34
CA GLY A 99 1.66 -14.13 12.14
C GLY A 99 1.88 -15.23 11.09
N PRO A 100 1.66 -14.93 9.80
CA PRO A 100 1.75 -15.93 8.75
C PRO A 100 3.20 -16.40 8.54
N LEU A 101 3.42 -17.71 8.64
CA LEU A 101 4.76 -18.31 8.62
C LEU A 101 5.22 -18.75 7.22
N ASN A 102 4.27 -19.06 6.34
CA ASN A 102 4.49 -19.63 5.01
C ASN A 102 3.91 -18.76 3.87
N GLU A 103 3.45 -17.54 4.18
CA GLU A 103 2.88 -16.60 3.22
C GLU A 103 3.97 -15.80 2.49
N TYR A 104 3.71 -15.57 1.21
CA TYR A 104 4.48 -14.69 0.34
C TYR A 104 3.54 -13.69 -0.32
N THR A 105 3.88 -12.40 -0.27
CA THR A 105 2.97 -11.33 -0.65
C THR A 105 3.66 -10.32 -1.56
N LEU A 106 3.01 -9.99 -2.68
CA LEU A 106 3.32 -8.83 -3.50
C LEU A 106 2.42 -7.66 -3.08
N ILE A 107 3.00 -6.49 -2.83
CA ILE A 107 2.31 -5.28 -2.43
C ILE A 107 2.72 -4.14 -3.36
N ILE A 108 1.73 -3.51 -4.00
CA ILE A 108 1.87 -2.32 -4.84
C ILE A 108 1.14 -1.18 -4.14
N GLN A 109 1.86 -0.13 -3.76
CA GLN A 109 1.32 0.93 -2.92
C GLN A 109 1.73 2.32 -3.39
N ALA A 110 0.76 3.22 -3.49
CA ALA A 110 0.99 4.65 -3.65
C ALA A 110 0.65 5.38 -2.34
N PHE A 111 1.69 5.82 -1.62
CA PHE A 111 1.51 6.60 -0.38
C PHE A 111 1.17 8.05 -0.71
N ALA A 112 0.16 8.62 -0.04
CA ALA A 112 -0.31 9.98 -0.29
C ALA A 112 -0.66 10.26 -1.77
N GLY A 113 -0.92 9.21 -2.57
CA GLY A 113 -1.16 9.28 -4.01
C GLY A 113 -0.01 9.90 -4.81
N GLY A 114 1.23 9.75 -4.33
CA GLY A 114 2.45 10.15 -5.04
C GLY A 114 3.10 8.97 -5.71
N ASP A 115 4.31 8.66 -5.27
CA ASP A 115 5.11 7.60 -5.86
C ASP A 115 4.68 6.21 -5.39
N VAL A 116 4.95 5.23 -6.25
CA VAL A 116 4.54 3.85 -6.11
C VAL A 116 5.72 3.00 -5.71
N ASP A 117 5.54 2.25 -4.63
CA ASP A 117 6.42 1.19 -4.22
C ASP A 117 5.82 -0.16 -4.66
N CYS A 118 6.68 -1.04 -5.17
CA CYS A 118 6.36 -2.44 -5.38
C CYS A 118 7.32 -3.29 -4.56
N ARG A 119 6.76 -4.09 -3.64
CA ARG A 119 7.54 -4.90 -2.72
C ARG A 119 7.02 -6.33 -2.62
N PHE A 120 7.99 -7.23 -2.50
CA PHE A 120 7.82 -8.61 -2.13
C PHE A 120 8.08 -8.78 -0.64
N CYS A 121 7.12 -9.34 0.08
CA CYS A 121 7.19 -9.60 1.50
C CYS A 121 7.13 -11.12 1.73
N ALA A 122 8.07 -11.63 2.50
CA ALA A 122 8.04 -12.98 3.05
C ALA A 122 8.54 -12.92 4.49
N ARG A 123 8.36 -13.99 5.27
CA ARG A 123 8.93 -14.07 6.63
C ARG A 123 10.45 -13.83 6.63
N ALA A 124 11.14 -14.26 5.58
CA ALA A 124 12.59 -14.12 5.45
C ALA A 124 13.06 -12.67 5.17
N GLY A 125 12.16 -11.76 4.80
CA GLY A 125 12.50 -10.38 4.54
C GLY A 125 11.63 -9.71 3.47
N ILE A 126 11.98 -8.46 3.18
CA ILE A 126 11.31 -7.62 2.18
C ILE A 126 12.29 -7.31 1.05
N GLU A 127 11.85 -7.50 -0.19
CA GLU A 127 12.58 -7.09 -1.39
C GLU A 127 11.75 -6.07 -2.16
N TYR A 128 12.40 -5.07 -2.75
CA TYR A 128 11.74 -4.06 -3.55
C TYR A 128 11.98 -4.32 -5.02
N PHE A 129 10.89 -4.36 -5.79
CA PHE A 129 10.95 -4.42 -7.26
C PHE A 129 10.90 -3.02 -7.86
N ALA A 130 10.29 -2.07 -7.16
CA ALA A 130 10.38 -0.65 -7.43
C ALA A 130 10.31 0.15 -6.13
N ARG A 131 10.99 1.30 -6.12
CA ARG A 131 10.88 2.34 -5.11
C ARG A 131 10.65 3.66 -5.80
N ASP A 132 9.75 4.45 -5.24
CA ASP A 132 9.50 5.82 -5.66
C ASP A 132 9.18 5.93 -7.18
N LEU A 133 8.44 4.96 -7.75
CA LEU A 133 8.03 5.02 -9.15
C LEU A 133 6.91 6.06 -9.31
N PRO A 134 7.05 7.07 -10.18
CA PRO A 134 5.96 8.02 -10.42
C PRO A 134 4.66 7.31 -10.84
N LEU A 135 3.52 7.71 -10.26
CA LEU A 135 2.22 7.07 -10.52
C LEU A 135 1.87 6.97 -12.02
N ASN A 136 2.22 7.98 -12.81
CA ASN A 136 1.98 8.01 -14.25
C ASN A 136 2.83 7.02 -15.06
N GLN A 137 3.88 6.44 -14.46
CA GLN A 137 4.70 5.38 -15.05
C GLN A 137 4.21 3.98 -14.65
N LEU A 138 3.30 3.88 -13.68
CA LEU A 138 2.67 2.61 -13.31
C LEU A 138 1.72 2.17 -14.42
N THR A 139 2.01 1.02 -15.01
CA THR A 139 1.22 0.41 -16.08
C THR A 139 0.97 -1.08 -15.79
N LEU A 140 -0.09 -1.65 -16.38
CA LEU A 140 -0.39 -3.06 -16.19
C LEU A 140 0.75 -4.01 -16.65
N PRO A 141 1.41 -3.81 -17.81
CA PRO A 141 2.53 -4.66 -18.21
C PRO A 141 3.69 -4.68 -17.20
N LEU A 142 3.99 -3.54 -16.59
CA LEU A 142 5.01 -3.47 -15.54
C LEU A 142 4.59 -4.26 -14.29
N VAL A 143 3.30 -4.20 -13.93
CA VAL A 143 2.75 -4.97 -12.82
C VAL A 143 2.79 -6.48 -13.11
N GLN A 144 2.53 -6.89 -14.35
CA GLN A 144 2.65 -8.28 -14.79
C GLN A 144 4.10 -8.77 -14.67
N GLU A 145 5.09 -7.96 -15.06
CA GLU A 145 6.51 -8.29 -14.89
C GLU A 145 6.87 -8.49 -13.41
N TRP A 146 6.43 -7.58 -12.54
CA TRP A 146 6.63 -7.69 -11.10
C TRP A 146 5.94 -8.93 -10.52
N TYR A 147 4.75 -9.25 -10.99
CA TYR A 147 4.01 -10.45 -10.59
C TYR A 147 4.74 -11.73 -10.99
N GLU A 148 5.21 -11.83 -12.23
CA GLU A 148 5.98 -13.00 -12.68
C GLU A 148 7.25 -13.19 -11.85
N ARG A 149 7.98 -12.10 -11.58
CA ARG A 149 9.18 -12.13 -10.74
C ARG A 149 8.83 -12.56 -9.31
N PHE A 150 7.74 -12.04 -8.76
CA PHE A 150 7.23 -12.41 -7.44
C PHE A 150 6.98 -13.92 -7.34
N VAL A 151 6.20 -14.49 -8.26
CA VAL A 151 5.82 -15.90 -8.22
C VAL A 151 7.05 -16.80 -8.30
N ARG A 152 7.98 -16.50 -9.22
CA ARG A 152 9.24 -17.25 -9.35
C ARG A 152 10.06 -17.21 -8.05
N LEU A 153 10.23 -16.01 -7.48
CA LEU A 153 11.00 -15.81 -6.26
C LEU A 153 10.39 -16.52 -5.05
N ALA A 154 9.06 -16.54 -4.94
CA ALA A 154 8.34 -17.24 -3.87
C ALA A 154 8.61 -18.76 -3.92
N PHE A 155 8.54 -19.38 -5.10
CA PHE A 155 8.88 -20.79 -5.27
C PHE A 155 10.37 -21.08 -4.98
N GLU A 156 11.28 -20.24 -5.46
CA GLU A 156 12.71 -20.39 -5.20
C GLU A 156 13.03 -20.31 -3.70
N LYS A 157 12.47 -19.34 -2.99
CA LYS A 157 12.67 -19.18 -1.54
C LYS A 157 12.06 -20.31 -0.74
N ARG A 158 10.88 -20.80 -1.13
CA ARG A 158 10.29 -21.99 -0.48
C ARG A 158 11.20 -23.20 -0.61
N LYS A 159 11.69 -23.49 -1.81
CA LYS A 159 12.63 -24.59 -2.06
C LYS A 159 13.90 -24.47 -1.22
N GLN A 160 14.44 -23.26 -1.07
CA GLN A 160 15.63 -23.01 -0.24
C GLN A 160 15.35 -23.23 1.25
N SER A 161 14.13 -22.95 1.72
CA SER A 161 13.72 -23.21 3.10
C SER A 161 13.55 -24.71 3.36
N ASP A 162 12.99 -25.47 2.42
CA ASP A 162 12.77 -26.91 2.57
C ASP A 162 14.06 -27.73 2.50
N SER A 163 15.13 -27.16 1.92
CA SER A 163 16.45 -27.80 1.78
C SER A 163 17.40 -27.56 2.96
N LYS A 164 16.97 -26.78 3.97
CA LYS A 164 17.75 -26.43 5.17
C LYS A 164 17.20 -27.14 6.39
#